data_AF-A0A7C6P0D6-F1
#
_entry.id   AF-A0A7C6P0D6-F1
#
_cell.length_a   1.000
_cell.length_b   1.000
_cell.length_c   1.000
_cell.angle_alpha   90.00
_cell.angle_beta   90.00
_cell.angle_gamma   90.00
#
_symmetry.space_group_name_H-M   'P 1'
#
loop_
_entity.id
_entity.type
_entity.pdbx_description
1 polymer ?
#
loop_
_entity_poly.entity_id
_entity_poly.type
_entity_poly.pdbx_seq_one_letter_code
_entity_poly.pdbx_strand_id
1 'polypeptide(L)'
;MQFYYGDQNYLRVLDEVEFWKRQEAEHTTVIQEVVSNLDAATINQLKKFELKFNQTEQKAVQLIETVVRSQGQINQSMTQYIMEFTRYAIQESEQFVQFLNDLLTRPQLAKDLVGKVVVNHIIRESEYFIGIAQTIMYQC
;
A
#
# COMPACT_ATOMS: atom_id res chain seq x y z
N MET A 1 -1.47 11.95 8.34
CA MET A 1 0.00 11.97 8.49
C MET A 1 0.37 12.74 9.75
N GLN A 2 1.00 12.07 10.71
CA GLN A 2 1.76 12.77 11.74
C GLN A 2 3.05 13.28 11.07
N PHE A 3 3.47 14.51 11.32
CA PHE A 3 4.58 15.15 10.59
C PHE A 3 5.83 15.38 11.46
N TYR A 4 5.94 14.71 12.62
CA TYR A 4 6.96 14.98 13.63
C TYR A 4 7.96 13.82 13.75
N TYR A 5 8.90 13.72 12.81
CA TYR A 5 9.88 12.61 12.83
C TYR A 5 11.35 13.05 13.04
N GLY A 6 11.74 14.29 12.75
CA GLY A 6 13.15 14.70 12.84
C GLY A 6 14.04 13.73 12.04
N ASP A 7 15.06 13.14 12.68
CA ASP A 7 15.94 12.12 12.08
C ASP A 7 15.34 10.69 12.07
N GLN A 8 14.11 10.48 12.56
CA GLN A 8 13.48 9.16 12.69
C GLN A 8 12.77 8.70 11.41
N ASN A 9 13.52 8.62 10.31
CA ASN A 9 12.98 8.20 9.00
C ASN A 9 12.36 6.79 9.02
N TYR A 10 12.77 5.90 9.93
CA TYR A 10 12.22 4.54 10.05
C TYR A 10 10.80 4.51 10.63
N LEU A 11 10.46 5.34 11.62
CA LEU A 11 9.09 5.42 12.13
C LEU A 11 8.18 6.03 11.08
N ARG A 12 8.65 7.11 10.44
CA ARG A 12 7.94 7.76 9.35
C ARG A 12 7.55 6.78 8.25
N VAL A 13 8.49 5.96 7.78
CA VAL A 13 8.18 5.04 6.67
C VAL A 13 7.22 3.93 7.10
N LEU A 14 7.27 3.49 8.36
CA LEU A 14 6.32 2.52 8.89
C LEU A 14 4.91 3.11 9.01
N ASP A 15 4.79 4.37 9.44
CA ASP A 15 3.49 5.08 9.50
C ASP A 15 2.88 5.26 8.10
N GLU A 16 3.70 5.56 7.09
CA GLU A 16 3.24 5.60 5.69
C GLU A 16 2.80 4.20 5.22
N VAL A 17 3.54 3.14 5.54
CA VAL A 17 3.12 1.76 5.20
C VAL A 17 1.78 1.43 5.87
N GLU A 18 1.62 1.66 7.17
CA GLU A 18 0.35 1.40 7.87
C GLU A 18 -0.81 2.13 7.18
N PHE A 19 -0.67 3.45 7.00
CA PHE A 19 -1.73 4.27 6.44
C PHE A 19 -2.13 3.81 5.03
N TRP A 20 -1.15 3.62 4.15
CA TRP A 20 -1.43 3.32 2.75
C TRP A 20 -1.86 1.87 2.52
N LYS A 21 -1.37 0.90 3.30
CA LYS A 21 -1.88 -0.48 3.20
C LYS A 21 -3.36 -0.55 3.59
N ARG A 22 -3.79 0.21 4.61
CA ARG A 22 -5.22 0.32 4.95
C ARG A 22 -6.03 0.88 3.78
N GLN A 23 -5.59 1.99 3.20
CA GLN A 23 -6.27 2.61 2.04
C GLN A 23 -6.35 1.65 0.85
N GLU A 24 -5.26 0.95 0.52
CA GLU A 24 -5.28 -0.01 -0.58
C GLU A 24 -6.18 -1.22 -0.31
N ALA A 25 -6.28 -1.70 0.94
CA ALA A 25 -7.24 -2.72 1.32
C ALA A 25 -8.68 -2.24 1.09
N GLU A 26 -9.02 -1.04 1.57
CA GLU A 26 -10.33 -0.41 1.35
C GLU A 26 -10.63 -0.21 -0.14
N HIS A 27 -9.63 0.18 -0.93
CA HIS A 27 -9.74 0.34 -2.39
C HIS A 27 -10.14 -0.94 -3.11
N THR A 28 -9.72 -2.11 -2.62
CA THR A 28 -10.18 -3.37 -3.22
C THR A 28 -11.69 -3.56 -3.09
N THR A 29 -12.30 -3.08 -1.99
CA THR A 29 -13.75 -3.10 -1.79
C THR A 29 -14.43 -2.02 -2.64
N VAL A 30 -13.89 -0.80 -2.67
CA VAL A 30 -14.41 0.28 -3.52
C VAL A 30 -14.49 -0.15 -4.99
N ILE A 31 -13.46 -0.83 -5.51
CA ILE A 31 -13.46 -1.33 -6.89
C ILE A 31 -14.57 -2.37 -7.11
N GLN A 32 -14.77 -3.29 -6.15
CA GLN A 32 -15.83 -4.31 -6.24
C GLN A 32 -17.23 -3.69 -6.29
N GLU A 33 -17.46 -2.60 -5.54
CA GLU A 33 -18.77 -1.95 -5.44
C GLU A 33 -19.03 -0.97 -6.60
N VAL A 34 -18.00 -0.33 -7.15
CA VAL A 34 -18.15 0.70 -8.18
C VAL A 34 -18.06 0.15 -9.59
N VAL A 35 -17.18 -0.83 -9.85
CA VAL A 35 -16.95 -1.33 -11.21
C VAL A 35 -18.01 -2.36 -11.59
N SER A 36 -18.75 -2.07 -12.65
CA SER A 36 -19.83 -2.95 -13.10
C SER A 36 -19.32 -4.22 -13.77
N ASN A 37 -19.99 -5.36 -13.52
CA ASN A 37 -19.76 -6.64 -14.21
C ASN A 37 -18.33 -7.19 -14.09
N LEU A 38 -17.67 -7.04 -12.93
CA LEU A 38 -16.40 -7.71 -12.66
C LEU A 38 -16.55 -9.24 -12.76
N ASP A 39 -15.61 -9.89 -13.44
CA ASP A 39 -15.55 -11.34 -13.50
C ASP A 39 -15.06 -11.93 -12.16
N ALA A 40 -15.42 -13.20 -11.91
CA ALA A 40 -15.08 -13.88 -10.66
C ALA A 40 -13.57 -13.96 -10.41
N ALA A 41 -12.75 -14.04 -11.47
CA ALA A 41 -11.30 -14.06 -11.34
C ALA A 41 -10.77 -12.72 -10.79
N THR A 42 -11.33 -11.60 -11.25
CA THR A 42 -10.98 -10.25 -10.79
C THR A 42 -11.41 -10.02 -9.35
N ILE A 43 -12.63 -10.42 -9.00
CA ILE A 43 -13.13 -10.34 -7.62
C ILE A 43 -12.23 -11.15 -6.68
N ASN A 44 -11.87 -12.37 -7.07
CA ASN A 44 -10.98 -13.21 -6.28
C ASN A 44 -9.57 -12.62 -6.16
N GLN A 45 -9.07 -11.95 -7.19
CA GLN A 45 -7.78 -11.28 -7.15
C GLN A 45 -7.81 -10.04 -6.22
N LEU A 46 -8.89 -9.25 -6.25
CA LEU A 46 -9.10 -8.12 -5.34
C LEU A 46 -9.11 -8.59 -3.87
N LYS A 47 -9.82 -9.67 -3.54
CA LYS A 47 -9.81 -10.27 -2.19
C LYS A 47 -8.43 -10.76 -1.74
N LYS A 48 -7.60 -11.25 -2.67
CA LYS A 48 -6.22 -11.64 -2.36
C LYS A 48 -5.35 -10.42 -2.05
N PHE A 49 -5.53 -9.32 -2.77
CA PHE A 49 -4.85 -8.05 -2.47
C PHE A 49 -5.30 -7.52 -1.11
N GLU A 50 -6.61 -7.49 -0.83
CA GLU A 50 -7.17 -7.08 0.45
C GLU A 50 -6.53 -7.81 1.63
N LEU A 51 -6.48 -9.15 1.56
CA LEU A 51 -5.87 -9.98 2.60
C LEU A 51 -4.39 -9.66 2.81
N LYS A 52 -3.64 -9.50 1.72
CA LYS A 52 -2.21 -9.17 1.77
C LYS A 52 -1.98 -7.80 2.41
N PHE A 53 -2.72 -6.78 1.96
CA PHE A 53 -2.62 -5.43 2.50
C PHE A 53 -2.96 -5.37 3.98
N ASN A 54 -4.02 -6.05 4.42
CA ASN A 54 -4.37 -6.15 5.85
C ASN A 54 -3.24 -6.83 6.67
N GLN A 55 -2.58 -7.85 6.13
CA GLN A 55 -1.44 -8.49 6.80
C GLN A 55 -0.23 -7.56 6.90
N THR A 56 0.07 -6.81 5.83
CA THR A 56 1.17 -5.86 5.78
C THR A 56 0.91 -4.66 6.71
N GLU A 57 -0.32 -4.15 6.75
CA GLU A 57 -0.74 -3.11 7.72
C GLU A 57 -0.50 -3.59 9.16
N GLN A 58 -1.03 -4.76 9.53
CA GLN A 58 -0.84 -5.31 10.88
C GLN A 58 0.63 -5.47 11.24
N LYS A 59 1.46 -5.87 10.27
CA LYS A 59 2.90 -5.99 10.49
C LYS A 59 3.58 -4.62 10.69
N ALA A 60 3.14 -3.59 9.96
CA ALA A 60 3.61 -2.23 10.17
C ALA A 60 3.29 -1.74 11.59
N VAL A 61 2.06 -1.95 12.07
CA VAL A 61 1.66 -1.62 13.45
C VAL A 61 2.56 -2.30 14.48
N GLN A 62 2.83 -3.61 14.33
CA GLN A 62 3.74 -4.33 15.23
C GLN A 62 5.16 -3.75 15.26
N LEU A 63 5.66 -3.33 14.09
CA LEU A 63 6.99 -2.71 13.98
C LEU A 63 7.02 -1.32 14.60
N ILE A 64 5.98 -0.50 14.39
CA ILE A 64 5.82 0.81 15.03
C ILE A 64 5.87 0.64 16.55
N GLU A 65 5.05 -0.27 17.10
CA GLU A 65 5.04 -0.55 18.55
C GLU A 65 6.42 -0.99 19.06
N THR A 66 7.13 -1.83 18.30
CA THR A 66 8.47 -2.30 18.66
C THR A 66 9.45 -1.12 18.74
N VAL A 67 9.50 -0.28 17.71
CA VAL A 67 10.41 0.87 17.65
C VAL A 67 10.08 1.89 18.76
N VAL A 68 8.80 2.16 19.01
CA VAL A 68 8.33 3.06 20.08
C VAL A 68 8.74 2.53 21.45
N ARG A 69 8.53 1.23 21.74
CA ARG A 69 8.92 0.61 23.02
C ARG A 69 10.44 0.58 23.23
N SER A 70 11.20 0.49 22.15
CA SER A 70 12.66 0.63 22.16
C SER A 70 13.14 2.07 22.28
N GLN A 71 12.24 3.06 22.43
CA GLN A 71 12.58 4.49 22.43
C GLN A 71 13.40 4.92 21.21
N GLY A 72 13.16 4.28 20.05
CA GLY A 72 13.93 4.50 18.83
C GLY A 72 15.33 3.88 18.82
N GLN A 73 15.78 3.26 19.92
CA GLN A 73 17.08 2.58 20.00
C GLN A 73 16.99 1.18 19.40
N ILE A 74 16.99 1.11 18.07
CA ILE A 74 17.02 -0.15 17.32
C ILE A 74 18.42 -0.48 16.83
N ASN A 75 18.75 -1.77 16.79
CA ASN A 75 20.03 -2.24 16.28
C ASN A 75 20.03 -2.34 14.74
N GLN A 76 21.21 -2.52 14.16
CA GLN A 76 21.36 -2.61 12.70
C GLN A 76 20.51 -3.72 12.05
N SER A 77 20.34 -4.86 12.71
CA SER A 77 19.49 -5.94 12.19
C SER A 77 18.02 -5.54 12.10
N MET A 78 17.51 -4.80 13.09
CA MET A 78 16.14 -4.31 13.09
C MET A 78 15.95 -3.23 12.02
N THR A 79 16.94 -2.34 11.84
CA THR A 79 16.95 -1.37 10.75
C THR A 79 16.87 -2.06 9.38
N GLN A 80 17.72 -3.07 9.15
CA GLN A 80 17.70 -3.84 7.89
C GLN A 80 16.36 -4.54 7.67
N TYR A 81 15.79 -5.13 8.73
CA TYR A 81 14.48 -5.77 8.68
C TYR A 81 13.37 -4.78 8.28
N ILE A 82 13.34 -3.59 8.88
CA ILE A 82 12.38 -2.53 8.52
C ILE A 82 12.55 -2.14 7.05
N MET A 83 13.78 -1.96 6.58
CA MET A 83 14.05 -1.61 5.19
C MET A 83 13.60 -2.70 4.20
N GLU A 84 13.83 -3.98 4.51
CA GLU A 84 13.35 -5.09 3.69
C GLU A 84 11.82 -5.19 3.70
N PHE A 85 11.20 -5.01 4.87
CA PHE A 85 9.76 -4.95 5.01
C PHE A 85 9.14 -3.80 4.19
N THR A 86 9.73 -2.61 4.21
CA THR A 86 9.27 -1.49 3.39
C THR A 86 9.39 -1.79 1.89
N ARG A 87 10.48 -2.42 1.44
CA ARG A 87 10.61 -2.85 0.03
C ARG A 87 9.51 -3.82 -0.36
N TYR A 88 9.19 -4.77 0.52
CA TYR A 88 8.09 -5.69 0.31
C TYR A 88 6.75 -4.95 0.17
N ALA A 89 6.44 -4.00 1.06
CA ALA A 89 5.21 -3.22 0.99
C ALA A 89 5.10 -2.37 -0.30
N ILE A 90 6.23 -1.83 -0.80
CA ILE A 90 6.32 -1.13 -2.09
C ILE A 90 6.01 -2.10 -3.24
N GLN A 91 6.62 -3.29 -3.25
CA GLN A 91 6.39 -4.29 -4.29
C GLN A 91 4.93 -4.77 -4.35
N GLU A 92 4.25 -4.83 -3.20
CA GLU A 92 2.81 -5.14 -3.16
C GLU A 92 1.98 -4.05 -3.87
N SER A 93 2.29 -2.76 -3.63
CA SER A 93 1.63 -1.65 -4.33
C SER A 93 1.95 -1.66 -5.83
N GLU A 94 3.19 -1.94 -6.24
CA GLU A 94 3.57 -2.05 -7.65
C GLU A 94 2.77 -3.15 -8.37
N GLN A 95 2.62 -4.32 -7.73
CA GLN A 95 1.81 -5.43 -8.24
C GLN A 95 0.33 -5.04 -8.35
N PHE A 96 -0.18 -4.27 -7.39
CA PHE A 96 -1.56 -3.80 -7.41
C PHE A 96 -1.79 -2.78 -8.52
N VAL A 97 -0.91 -1.79 -8.67
CA VAL A 97 -0.92 -0.82 -9.77
C VAL A 97 -0.89 -1.53 -11.12
N GLN A 98 -0.02 -2.53 -11.30
CA GLN A 98 0.02 -3.32 -12.54
C GLN A 98 -1.32 -4.02 -12.80
N PHE A 99 -1.88 -4.67 -11.78
CA PHE A 99 -3.18 -5.33 -11.87
C PHE A 99 -4.31 -4.35 -12.25
N LEU A 100 -4.32 -3.14 -11.69
CA LEU A 100 -5.31 -2.11 -12.00
C LEU A 100 -5.15 -1.54 -13.41
N ASN A 101 -3.91 -1.36 -13.87
CA ASN A 101 -3.63 -1.00 -15.26
C ASN A 101 -4.15 -2.06 -16.23
N ASP A 102 -3.92 -3.35 -15.94
CA ASP A 102 -4.46 -4.45 -16.73
C ASP A 102 -5.99 -4.44 -16.73
N LEU A 103 -6.60 -4.20 -15.56
CA LEU A 103 -8.05 -4.08 -15.40
C LEU A 103 -8.64 -2.97 -16.28
N LEU A 104 -7.99 -1.79 -16.36
CA LEU A 104 -8.42 -0.67 -17.22
C LEU A 104 -8.46 -1.01 -18.71
N THR A 105 -7.68 -1.99 -19.17
CA THR A 105 -7.70 -2.45 -20.57
C THR A 105 -8.87 -3.36 -20.91
N ARG A 106 -9.60 -3.87 -19.89
CA ARG A 106 -10.64 -4.87 -20.10
C ARG A 106 -11.93 -4.26 -20.67
N PRO A 107 -12.68 -5.02 -21.50
CA PRO A 107 -13.94 -4.56 -22.08
C PRO A 107 -14.98 -4.11 -21.04
N GLN A 108 -14.92 -4.67 -19.83
CA GLN A 108 -15.84 -4.36 -18.72
C GLN A 108 -15.78 -2.87 -18.36
N LEU A 109 -14.56 -2.31 -18.31
CA LEU A 109 -14.33 -0.89 -18.02
C LEU A 109 -14.43 0.00 -19.26
N ALA A 110 -14.49 -0.55 -20.47
CA ALA A 110 -14.50 0.24 -21.70
C ALA A 110 -15.62 1.29 -21.73
N LYS A 111 -16.81 0.95 -21.19
CA LYS A 111 -17.98 1.83 -21.13
C LYS A 111 -18.30 2.36 -19.71
N ASP A 112 -17.61 1.88 -18.68
CA ASP A 112 -17.82 2.30 -17.29
C ASP A 112 -16.93 3.50 -16.95
N LEU A 113 -17.44 4.71 -17.23
CA LEU A 113 -16.71 5.96 -17.00
C LEU A 113 -16.42 6.20 -15.52
N VAL A 114 -17.35 5.84 -14.62
CA VAL A 114 -17.19 6.03 -13.18
C VAL A 114 -16.11 5.07 -12.66
N GLY A 115 -16.21 3.79 -13.00
CA GLY A 115 -15.20 2.79 -12.67
C GLY A 115 -13.82 3.19 -13.15
N LYS A 116 -13.69 3.71 -14.38
CA LYS A 116 -12.42 4.23 -14.91
C LYS A 116 -11.86 5.38 -14.08
N VAL A 117 -12.66 6.38 -13.73
CA VAL A 117 -12.19 7.53 -12.94
C VAL A 117 -11.70 7.07 -11.57
N VAL A 118 -12.46 6.19 -10.91
CA VAL A 118 -12.11 5.65 -9.59
C VAL A 118 -10.85 4.79 -9.64
N VAL A 119 -10.73 3.85 -10.58
CA VAL A 119 -9.52 3.01 -10.71
C VAL A 119 -8.28 3.85 -11.02
N ASN A 120 -8.39 4.86 -11.89
CA ASN A 120 -7.27 5.77 -12.15
C ASN A 120 -6.88 6.61 -10.93
N HIS A 121 -7.84 6.98 -10.07
CA HIS A 121 -7.55 7.69 -8.83
C HIS A 121 -6.78 6.81 -7.85
N ILE A 122 -7.24 5.57 -7.66
CA ILE A 122 -6.60 4.57 -6.80
C ILE A 122 -5.15 4.30 -7.26
N ILE A 123 -4.92 4.17 -8.57
CA ILE A 123 -3.57 4.00 -9.12
C ILE A 123 -2.64 5.15 -8.69
N ARG A 124 -3.06 6.40 -8.84
CA ARG A 124 -2.24 7.56 -8.47
C ARG A 124 -1.92 7.61 -6.98
N GLU A 125 -2.83 7.15 -6.13
CA GLU A 125 -2.61 7.09 -4.69
C GLU A 125 -1.62 5.99 -4.30
N SER A 126 -1.72 4.81 -4.91
CA SER A 126 -0.71 3.76 -4.74
C SER A 126 0.67 4.21 -5.26
N GLU A 127 0.73 4.90 -6.40
CA GLU A 127 1.98 5.48 -6.92
C GLU A 127 2.56 6.57 -6.01
N TYR A 128 1.70 7.38 -5.37
CA TYR A 128 2.12 8.36 -4.38
C TYR A 128 2.77 7.68 -3.16
N PHE A 129 2.17 6.62 -2.63
CA PHE A 129 2.77 5.83 -1.56
C PHE A 129 4.15 5.29 -1.98
N ILE A 130 4.25 4.66 -3.16
CA ILE A 130 5.51 4.13 -3.67
C ILE A 130 6.59 5.23 -3.68
N GLY A 131 6.27 6.41 -4.22
CA GLY A 131 7.20 7.52 -4.31
C GLY A 131 7.66 8.06 -2.95
N ILE A 132 6.73 8.22 -1.99
CA ILE A 132 7.07 8.68 -0.64
C ILE A 132 7.91 7.64 0.10
N ALA A 133 7.51 6.37 0.07
CA ALA A 133 8.23 5.31 0.77
C ALA A 133 9.67 5.16 0.23
N GLN A 134 9.85 5.20 -1.09
CA GLN A 134 11.18 5.21 -1.71
C GLN A 134 11.99 6.44 -1.29
N THR A 135 11.39 7.64 -1.31
CA THR A 135 12.08 8.89 -0.92
C THR A 135 12.58 8.83 0.52
N ILE A 136 11.76 8.34 1.46
CA ILE A 136 12.18 8.19 2.86
C ILE A 136 13.30 7.15 2.97
N MET A 137 13.18 6.02 2.27
CA MET A 137 14.20 4.98 2.25
C MET A 137 15.56 5.44 1.71
N TYR A 138 15.60 6.37 0.74
CA TYR A 138 16.85 6.96 0.25
C TYR A 138 17.54 7.87 1.27
N GLN A 139 16.81 8.34 2.28
CA GLN A 139 17.30 9.21 3.35
C GLN A 139 17.66 8.42 4.64
N CYS A 140 17.49 7.10 4.62
CA CYS A 140 17.71 6.17 5.73
C CYS A 140 19.07 5.48 5.73
#